data_AF-A0A9D4NHX6-F1
#
_entry.id   AF-A0A9D4NHX6-F1
#
_cell.length_a   1.000
_cell.length_b   1.000
_cell.length_c   1.000
_cell.angle_alpha   90.00
_cell.angle_beta   90.00
_cell.angle_gamma   90.00
#
_symmetry.space_group_name_H-M   'P 1'
#
loop_
_entity.id
_entity.type
_entity.pdbx_description
1 polymer ?
#
loop_
_entity_poly.entity_id
_entity_poly.type
_entity_poly.pdbx_seq_one_letter_code
_entity_poly.pdbx_strand_id
1 'polypeptide(L)'
;MITDNCEIVLSEQLFACCVRFTRHEAHCAPYVLWFEMNRAMTEEEVAQRDCAVKWIWMDYAEVDACPFLHYLQYLTYAGQGERTKQLYALEVLESYILDPRNEFNMYHPETALNLLGHCYEMEGDYQMALYIYEASLFEFGTNNAANWHVQRVHRLISNLE
;
A
#
# COMPACT_ATOMS: atom_id res chain seq x y z
N MET A 1 41.65 37.89 -10.86
CA MET A 1 41.52 36.95 -9.75
C MET A 1 40.06 36.60 -9.63
N ILE A 2 39.67 35.50 -10.26
CA ILE A 2 38.36 34.86 -10.14
C ILE A 2 38.70 33.43 -9.75
N THR A 3 38.19 32.98 -8.61
CA THR A 3 37.78 31.60 -8.29
C THR A 3 37.16 31.67 -6.90
N ASP A 4 35.94 32.19 -6.82
CA ASP A 4 35.04 31.78 -5.75
C ASP A 4 34.63 30.34 -6.09
N ASN A 5 35.25 29.39 -5.40
CA ASN A 5 34.82 28.00 -5.38
C ASN A 5 33.47 27.95 -4.67
N CYS A 6 32.40 28.21 -5.42
CA CYS A 6 31.06 27.81 -5.03
C CYS A 6 30.99 26.29 -5.25
N GLU A 7 31.49 25.52 -4.28
CA GLU A 7 31.12 24.11 -4.16
C GLU A 7 29.61 24.07 -3.94
N ILE A 8 28.88 23.72 -5.00
CA ILE A 8 27.50 23.28 -4.89
C ILE A 8 27.59 21.96 -4.11
N VAL A 9 27.43 22.05 -2.79
CA VAL A 9 27.07 20.91 -1.97
C VAL A 9 25.70 20.46 -2.50
N LEU A 10 25.68 19.41 -3.32
CA LEU A 10 24.48 18.66 -3.64
C LEU A 10 24.00 17.99 -2.35
N SER A 11 23.41 18.78 -1.44
CA SER A 11 22.74 18.26 -0.27
C SER A 11 21.52 17.50 -0.74
N GLU A 12 21.51 16.19 -0.48
CA GLU A 12 20.35 15.31 -0.45
C GLU A 12 19.49 15.33 -1.72
N GLN A 13 19.70 14.31 -2.55
CA GLN A 13 18.81 13.99 -3.67
C GLN A 13 17.35 14.03 -3.19
N LEU A 14 16.58 15.00 -3.69
CA LEU A 14 15.14 15.12 -3.48
C LEU A 14 14.45 13.94 -4.17
N PHE A 15 14.41 12.78 -3.50
CA PHE A 15 13.59 11.66 -3.94
C PHE A 15 12.15 11.90 -3.48
N ALA A 16 11.19 11.57 -4.35
CA ALA A 16 9.80 11.49 -3.92
C ALA A 16 9.67 10.34 -2.91
N CYS A 17 9.44 10.66 -1.64
CA CYS A 17 9.26 9.65 -0.59
C CYS A 17 7.96 8.87 -0.77
N CYS A 18 6.94 9.51 -1.36
CA CYS A 18 5.58 8.99 -1.39
C CYS A 18 4.89 9.29 -2.72
N VAL A 19 3.99 8.39 -3.11
CA VAL A 19 3.05 8.55 -4.22
C VAL A 19 1.67 8.82 -3.63
N ARG A 20 0.98 9.85 -4.12
CA ARG A 20 -0.37 10.20 -3.69
C ARG A 20 -1.36 9.97 -4.82
N PHE A 21 -2.48 9.34 -4.51
CA PHE A 21 -3.64 9.24 -5.39
C PHE A 21 -4.78 10.06 -4.81
N THR A 22 -5.35 10.97 -5.60
CA THR A 22 -6.59 11.66 -5.23
C THR A 22 -7.80 10.89 -5.72
N ARG A 23 -8.99 11.23 -5.22
CA ARG A 23 -10.26 10.69 -5.71
C ARG A 23 -10.42 10.70 -7.24
N HIS A 24 -9.93 11.74 -7.92
CA HIS A 24 -10.01 11.85 -9.39
C HIS A 24 -9.08 10.84 -10.09
N GLU A 25 -8.04 10.39 -9.40
CA GLU A 25 -7.04 9.43 -9.86
C GLU A 25 -7.32 8.01 -9.34
N ALA A 26 -8.51 7.75 -8.79
CA ALA A 26 -8.90 6.42 -8.32
C ALA A 26 -8.70 5.33 -9.39
N HIS A 27 -8.95 5.67 -10.65
CA HIS A 27 -8.74 4.78 -11.79
C HIS A 27 -7.26 4.42 -12.05
N CYS A 28 -6.32 5.21 -11.53
CA CYS A 28 -4.87 4.96 -11.58
C CYS A 28 -4.36 4.24 -10.32
N ALA A 29 -5.11 4.29 -9.22
CA ALA A 29 -4.74 3.63 -7.98
C ALA A 29 -4.95 2.11 -8.10
N PRO A 30 -4.07 1.28 -7.50
CA PRO A 30 -4.36 -0.13 -7.30
C PRO A 30 -5.68 -0.32 -6.58
N TYR A 31 -6.48 -1.32 -6.97
CA TYR A 31 -7.80 -1.53 -6.38
C TYR A 31 -7.75 -1.79 -4.87
N VAL A 32 -6.62 -2.34 -4.39
CA VAL A 32 -6.37 -2.57 -2.96
C VAL A 32 -6.41 -1.28 -2.14
N LEU A 33 -6.22 -0.11 -2.78
CA LEU A 33 -6.29 1.21 -2.14
C LEU A 33 -7.62 1.94 -2.38
N TRP A 34 -8.55 1.40 -3.19
CA TRP A 34 -9.80 2.09 -3.53
C TRP A 34 -10.76 2.27 -2.35
N PHE A 35 -10.52 1.53 -1.29
CA PHE A 35 -11.27 1.59 -0.05
C PHE A 35 -10.54 2.39 1.01
N GLU A 36 -9.47 3.11 0.69
CA GLU A 36 -8.75 3.95 1.65
C GLU A 36 -9.44 5.32 1.77
N MET A 37 -10.26 5.50 2.81
CA MET A 37 -11.06 6.71 2.95
C MET A 37 -10.37 7.82 3.74
N ASN A 38 -9.41 7.53 4.61
CA ASN A 38 -9.15 8.44 5.72
C ASN A 38 -7.69 8.53 6.15
N ARG A 39 -7.06 9.62 5.73
CA ARG A 39 -5.98 10.24 6.51
C ARG A 39 -6.36 11.61 7.08
N ALA A 40 -7.57 12.11 6.82
CA ALA A 40 -7.97 13.48 7.19
C ALA A 40 -9.32 13.62 7.93
N MET A 41 -10.13 12.56 8.11
CA MET A 41 -11.45 12.69 8.77
C MET A 41 -11.54 11.86 10.06
N THR A 42 -12.34 12.38 11.00
CA THR A 42 -12.70 11.78 12.29
C THR A 42 -13.81 10.73 12.14
N GLU A 43 -13.96 9.83 13.11
CA GLU A 43 -15.00 8.78 13.12
C GLU A 43 -16.43 9.34 13.00
N GLU A 44 -16.66 10.54 13.54
CA GLU A 44 -17.94 11.26 13.46
C GLU A 44 -18.26 11.74 12.04
N GLU A 45 -17.25 12.22 11.30
CA GLU A 45 -17.41 12.68 9.92
C GLU A 45 -17.68 11.52 8.95
N VAL A 46 -17.18 10.33 9.27
CA VAL A 46 -17.46 9.09 8.52
C VAL A 46 -18.90 8.65 8.72
N ALA A 47 -19.40 8.66 9.96
CA ALA A 47 -20.77 8.24 10.30
C ALA A 47 -21.85 9.13 9.69
N GLN A 48 -21.51 10.38 9.31
CA GLN A 48 -22.43 11.36 8.75
C GLN A 48 -22.50 11.35 7.22
N ARG A 49 -21.63 10.60 6.51
CA ARG A 49 -21.70 10.54 5.04
C ARG A 49 -22.79 9.58 4.58
N ASP A 50 -23.69 10.11 3.75
CA ASP A 50 -24.76 9.37 3.08
C ASP A 50 -24.13 8.30 2.15
N CYS A 51 -24.20 7.04 2.58
CA CYS A 51 -23.51 5.89 2.00
C CYS A 51 -24.10 5.41 0.65
N ALA A 52 -24.91 6.26 0.01
CA ALA A 52 -25.63 5.96 -1.23
C ALA A 52 -24.75 5.98 -2.51
N VAL A 53 -23.50 6.44 -2.44
CA VAL A 53 -22.57 6.36 -3.59
C VAL A 53 -21.90 4.98 -3.61
N LYS A 54 -22.56 4.06 -4.32
CA LYS A 54 -22.06 2.75 -4.71
C LYS A 54 -20.68 2.86 -5.40
N TRP A 55 -19.64 2.35 -4.73
CA TRP A 55 -18.39 1.82 -5.29
C TRP A 55 -17.15 2.70 -5.52
N ILE A 56 -16.94 3.84 -4.86
CA ILE A 56 -15.57 4.37 -4.66
C ILE A 56 -15.52 5.11 -3.34
N TRP A 57 -14.72 4.61 -2.40
CA TRP A 57 -14.53 5.29 -1.13
C TRP A 57 -13.04 5.51 -0.91
N MET A 58 -12.51 6.44 -1.70
CA MET A 58 -11.15 6.98 -1.62
C MET A 58 -11.20 8.51 -1.76
N ASP A 59 -10.79 9.24 -0.73
CA ASP A 59 -10.61 10.70 -0.80
C ASP A 59 -9.18 11.02 -1.29
N TYR A 60 -8.19 10.42 -0.64
CA TYR A 60 -6.84 10.21 -1.17
C TYR A 60 -6.16 9.01 -0.49
N ALA A 61 -5.15 8.45 -1.14
CA ALA A 61 -4.26 7.42 -0.58
C ALA A 61 -2.80 7.86 -0.75
N GLU A 62 -1.93 7.49 0.19
CA GLU A 62 -0.49 7.76 0.11
C GLU A 62 0.29 6.49 0.35
N VAL A 63 1.23 6.22 -0.55
CA VAL A 63 2.06 5.02 -0.51
C VAL A 63 3.51 5.44 -0.49
N ASP A 64 4.33 4.83 0.36
CA ASP A 64 5.78 4.99 0.26
C ASP A 64 6.29 4.48 -1.11
N ALA A 65 7.19 5.25 -1.72
CA ALA A 65 7.61 5.03 -3.11
C ALA A 65 8.30 3.67 -3.31
N CYS A 66 9.08 3.20 -2.33
CA CYS A 66 9.80 1.93 -2.41
C CYS A 66 8.86 0.71 -2.33
N PRO A 67 7.99 0.55 -1.31
CA PRO A 67 6.97 -0.49 -1.32
C PRO A 67 6.11 -0.45 -2.58
N PHE A 68 5.72 0.76 -3.02
CA PHE A 68 4.89 0.90 -4.22
C PHE A 68 5.60 0.41 -5.49
N LEU A 69 6.88 0.72 -5.65
CA LEU A 69 7.68 0.27 -6.79
C LEU A 69 7.71 -1.26 -6.89
N HIS A 70 8.01 -1.94 -5.78
CA HIS A 70 8.12 -3.41 -5.78
C HIS A 70 6.76 -4.08 -5.94
N TYR A 71 5.69 -3.47 -5.41
CA TYR A 71 4.33 -3.90 -5.70
C TYR A 71 3.96 -3.77 -7.19
N LEU A 72 4.31 -2.65 -7.84
CA LEU A 72 4.08 -2.50 -9.29
C LEU A 72 4.90 -3.50 -10.12
N GLN A 73 6.14 -3.79 -9.71
CA GLN A 73 6.95 -4.85 -10.33
C GLN A 73 6.25 -6.21 -10.21
N TYR A 74 5.76 -6.55 -9.01
CA TYR A 74 5.01 -7.78 -8.76
C TYR A 74 3.80 -7.91 -9.71
N LEU A 75 2.94 -6.88 -9.77
CA LEU A 75 1.77 -6.89 -10.67
C LEU A 75 2.16 -6.98 -12.15
N THR A 76 3.20 -6.25 -12.55
CA THR A 76 3.67 -6.23 -13.94
C THR A 76 4.17 -7.61 -14.36
N TYR A 77 4.99 -8.26 -13.53
CA TYR A 77 5.48 -9.59 -13.82
C TYR A 77 4.38 -10.66 -13.77
N ALA A 78 3.42 -10.52 -12.85
CA ALA A 78 2.23 -11.37 -12.83
C ALA A 78 1.45 -11.29 -14.15
N GLY A 79 1.18 -10.07 -14.64
CA GLY A 79 0.48 -9.84 -15.90
C GLY A 79 1.25 -10.33 -17.14
N GLN A 80 2.58 -10.43 -17.05
CA GLN A 80 3.44 -10.98 -18.11
C GLN A 80 3.63 -12.50 -18.01
N GLY A 81 3.17 -13.15 -16.94
CA GLY A 81 3.43 -14.57 -16.69
C GLY A 81 4.87 -14.87 -16.25
N GLU A 82 5.65 -13.86 -15.89
CA GLU A 82 7.06 -13.95 -15.50
C GLU A 82 7.20 -14.37 -14.03
N ARG A 83 6.81 -15.61 -13.71
CA ARG A 83 6.64 -16.11 -12.34
C ARG A 83 7.86 -15.93 -11.44
N THR A 84 9.06 -16.20 -11.95
CA THR A 84 10.31 -16.05 -11.16
C THR A 84 10.54 -14.59 -10.76
N LYS A 85 10.30 -13.64 -11.68
CA LYS A 85 10.46 -12.22 -11.40
C LYS A 85 9.36 -11.69 -10.48
N GLN A 86 8.13 -12.20 -10.64
CA GLN A 86 7.01 -11.91 -9.75
C GLN A 86 7.36 -12.28 -8.30
N LEU A 87 7.78 -13.53 -8.06
CA LEU A 87 8.14 -13.99 -6.71
C LEU A 87 9.34 -13.24 -6.13
N TYR A 88 10.32 -12.90 -6.96
CA TYR A 88 11.43 -12.05 -6.53
C TYR A 88 10.98 -10.65 -6.11
N ALA A 89 10.05 -10.03 -6.85
CA ALA A 89 9.49 -8.73 -6.48
C ALA A 89 8.71 -8.80 -5.16
N LEU A 90 7.99 -9.91 -4.92
CA LEU A 90 7.32 -10.17 -3.63
C LEU A 90 8.33 -10.30 -2.49
N GLU A 91 9.39 -11.09 -2.66
CA GLU A 91 10.45 -11.26 -1.65
C GLU A 91 11.11 -9.92 -1.29
N VAL A 92 11.40 -9.08 -2.29
CA VAL A 92 11.97 -7.75 -2.05
C VAL A 92 10.97 -6.85 -1.32
N LEU A 93 9.69 -6.85 -1.73
CA LEU A 93 8.63 -6.10 -1.05
C LEU A 93 8.49 -6.54 0.42
N GLU A 94 8.46 -7.84 0.67
CA GLU A 94 8.39 -8.45 1.99
C GLU A 94 9.58 -8.01 2.86
N SER A 95 10.80 -8.06 2.31
CA SER A 95 12.01 -7.61 3.03
C SER A 95 11.95 -6.11 3.38
N TYR A 96 11.30 -5.30 2.54
CA TYR A 96 11.18 -3.88 2.80
C TYR A 96 10.19 -3.58 3.93
N ILE A 97 9.11 -4.35 4.03
CA ILE A 97 8.02 -4.10 4.96
C ILE A 97 8.22 -4.81 6.30
N LEU A 98 8.73 -6.04 6.28
CA LEU A 98 8.74 -6.91 7.46
C LEU A 98 10.12 -7.08 8.10
N ASP A 99 11.22 -6.65 7.45
CA ASP A 99 12.55 -6.77 8.06
C ASP A 99 12.73 -5.69 9.15
N PRO A 100 12.83 -6.07 10.43
CA PRO A 100 13.00 -5.10 11.52
C PRO A 100 14.37 -4.39 11.48
N ARG A 101 15.30 -4.86 10.64
CA ARG A 101 16.60 -4.21 10.41
C ARG A 101 16.53 -3.16 9.31
N ASN A 102 15.39 -3.03 8.63
CA ASN A 102 15.24 -2.02 7.60
C ASN A 102 15.17 -0.64 8.26
N GLU A 103 16.22 0.17 8.06
CA GLU A 103 16.34 1.52 8.63
C GLU A 103 15.51 2.58 7.88
N PHE A 104 14.82 2.20 6.79
CA PHE A 104 13.93 3.12 6.10
C PHE A 104 12.72 3.46 6.98
N ASN A 105 12.56 4.75 7.30
CA ASN A 105 11.33 5.25 7.89
C ASN A 105 10.20 5.11 6.87
N MET A 106 9.38 4.07 7.04
CA MET A 106 8.13 3.92 6.32
C MET A 106 7.15 4.95 6.89
N TYR A 107 6.75 5.92 6.08
CA TYR A 107 5.81 6.94 6.53
C TYR A 107 4.40 6.37 6.63
N HIS A 108 4.11 5.35 5.83
CA HIS A 108 2.78 4.83 5.53
C HIS A 108 2.73 3.29 5.65
N PRO A 109 3.14 2.73 6.81
CA PRO A 109 3.30 1.29 7.00
C PRO A 109 2.01 0.51 6.78
N GLU A 110 0.86 1.06 7.19
CA GLU A 110 -0.45 0.44 6.99
C GLU A 110 -0.76 0.25 5.50
N THR A 111 -0.42 1.23 4.66
CA THR A 111 -0.67 1.16 3.22
C THR A 111 0.26 0.15 2.56
N ALA A 112 1.54 0.11 2.97
CA ALA A 112 2.48 -0.89 2.50
C ALA A 112 2.05 -2.32 2.87
N LEU A 113 1.58 -2.53 4.11
CA LEU A 113 1.02 -3.80 4.55
C LEU A 113 -0.20 -4.21 3.72
N ASN A 114 -1.10 -3.28 3.37
CA ASN A 114 -2.21 -3.59 2.45
C ASN A 114 -1.72 -4.08 1.08
N LEU A 115 -0.66 -3.48 0.53
CA LEU A 115 -0.06 -3.95 -0.73
C LEU A 115 0.50 -5.37 -0.60
N LEU A 116 1.21 -5.66 0.48
CA LEU A 116 1.80 -6.97 0.73
C LEU A 116 0.71 -8.05 0.94
N GLY A 117 -0.32 -7.75 1.73
CA GLY A 117 -1.45 -8.65 1.95
C GLY A 117 -2.15 -9.01 0.63
N HIS A 118 -2.26 -8.04 -0.27
CA HIS A 118 -2.84 -8.28 -1.59
C HIS A 118 -1.97 -9.19 -2.46
N CYS A 119 -0.64 -9.08 -2.39
CA CYS A 119 0.23 -10.05 -3.04
C CYS A 119 -0.07 -11.47 -2.54
N TYR A 120 -0.17 -11.69 -1.22
CA TYR A 120 -0.51 -13.02 -0.68
C TYR A 120 -1.93 -13.49 -1.06
N GLU A 121 -2.92 -12.58 -1.14
CA GLU A 121 -4.26 -12.92 -1.68
C GLU A 121 -4.15 -13.43 -3.12
N MET A 122 -3.36 -12.75 -3.97
CA MET A 122 -3.13 -13.16 -5.37
C MET A 122 -2.37 -14.49 -5.48
N GLU A 123 -1.52 -14.82 -4.51
CA GLU A 123 -0.84 -16.11 -4.39
C GLU A 123 -1.76 -17.23 -3.87
N GLY A 124 -2.97 -16.89 -3.40
CA GLY A 124 -3.89 -17.83 -2.77
C GLY A 124 -3.51 -18.21 -1.33
N ASP A 125 -2.50 -17.57 -0.75
CA ASP A 125 -2.14 -17.72 0.66
C ASP A 125 -3.02 -16.80 1.52
N TYR A 126 -4.29 -17.18 1.65
CA TYR A 126 -5.29 -16.38 2.36
C TYR A 126 -5.01 -16.25 3.86
N GLN A 127 -4.29 -17.21 4.45
CA GLN A 127 -3.93 -17.15 5.87
C GLN A 127 -2.85 -16.08 6.07
N MET A 128 -1.82 -16.05 5.23
CA MET A 128 -0.81 -14.99 5.29
C MET A 128 -1.41 -13.63 4.92
N ALA A 129 -2.27 -13.57 3.89
CA ALA A 129 -2.96 -12.34 3.52
C ALA A 129 -3.73 -11.75 4.72
N LEU A 130 -4.51 -12.58 5.42
CA LEU A 130 -5.26 -12.18 6.61
C LEU A 130 -4.34 -11.64 7.70
N TYR A 131 -3.27 -12.37 8.04
CA TYR A 131 -2.28 -11.95 9.03
C TYR A 131 -1.69 -10.57 8.70
N ILE A 132 -1.33 -10.33 7.44
CA ILE A 132 -0.76 -9.04 7.01
C ILE A 132 -1.80 -7.91 7.06
N TYR A 133 -3.05 -8.16 6.66
CA TYR A 133 -4.11 -7.16 6.78
C TYR A 133 -4.45 -6.83 8.24
N GLU A 134 -4.39 -7.80 9.14
CA GLU A 134 -4.54 -7.57 10.59
C GLU A 134 -3.37 -6.74 11.13
N ALA A 135 -2.14 -6.96 10.67
CA ALA A 135 -1.01 -6.09 10.99
C ALA A 135 -1.22 -4.65 10.49
N SER A 136 -1.81 -4.47 9.29
CA SER A 136 -2.18 -3.14 8.81
C SER A 136 -3.20 -2.45 9.72
N LEU A 137 -4.15 -3.19 10.29
CA LEU A 137 -5.11 -2.65 11.26
C LEU A 137 -4.43 -2.33 12.59
N PHE A 138 -3.42 -3.10 13.00
CA PHE A 138 -2.65 -2.80 14.19
C PHE A 138 -1.90 -1.46 14.07
N GLU A 139 -1.26 -1.21 12.92
CA GLU A 139 -0.58 0.06 12.63
C GLU A 139 -1.57 1.24 12.58
N PHE A 140 -2.75 1.03 11.99
CA PHE A 140 -3.79 2.06 11.91
C PHE A 140 -5.18 1.47 12.09
N GLY A 141 -5.70 1.52 13.33
CA GLY A 141 -6.95 0.86 13.73
C GLY A 141 -8.21 1.28 12.97
N THR A 142 -8.18 2.47 12.36
CA THR A 142 -9.28 2.99 11.52
C THR A 142 -9.00 2.82 10.02
N ASN A 143 -7.99 2.03 9.63
CA ASN A 143 -7.68 1.71 8.23
C ASN A 143 -8.83 0.92 7.61
N ASN A 144 -9.63 1.61 6.81
CA ASN A 144 -10.82 1.05 6.23
C ASN A 144 -10.53 0.20 4.98
N ALA A 145 -9.39 0.41 4.30
CA ALA A 145 -8.92 -0.49 3.26
C ALA A 145 -8.59 -1.86 3.85
N ALA A 146 -7.79 -1.90 4.93
CA ALA A 146 -7.46 -3.13 5.63
C ALA A 146 -8.71 -3.85 6.16
N ASN A 147 -9.65 -3.12 6.78
CA ASN A 147 -10.92 -3.68 7.25
C ASN A 147 -11.72 -4.35 6.10
N TRP A 148 -11.77 -3.71 4.93
CA TRP A 148 -12.45 -4.26 3.77
C TRP A 148 -11.78 -5.57 3.30
N HIS A 149 -10.44 -5.59 3.25
CA HIS A 149 -9.66 -6.77 2.85
C HIS A 149 -9.84 -7.93 3.82
N VAL A 150 -9.74 -7.70 5.15
CA VAL A 150 -9.98 -8.72 6.17
C VAL A 150 -11.35 -9.39 5.98
N GLN A 151 -12.41 -8.58 5.85
CA GLN A 151 -13.77 -9.11 5.64
C GLN A 151 -13.89 -9.90 4.34
N ARG A 152 -13.18 -9.48 3.29
CA ARG A 152 -13.15 -10.17 2.00
C ARG A 152 -12.42 -11.50 2.10
N VAL A 153 -11.23 -11.54 2.69
CA VAL A 153 -10.43 -12.75 2.84
C VAL A 153 -11.17 -13.78 3.70
N HIS A 154 -11.83 -13.36 4.79
CA HIS A 154 -12.69 -14.25 5.57
C HIS A 154 -13.78 -14.92 4.71
N ARG A 155 -14.46 -14.17 3.83
CA ARG A 155 -15.46 -14.74 2.92
C ARG A 155 -14.84 -15.73 1.94
N LEU A 156 -13.63 -15.47 1.45
CA LEU A 156 -12.91 -16.39 0.56
C LEU A 156 -12.60 -17.71 1.28
N ILE A 157 -12.06 -17.63 2.51
CA ILE A 157 -11.76 -18.81 3.34
C ILE A 157 -13.03 -19.63 3.60
N SER A 158 -14.14 -19.00 4.02
CA SER A 158 -15.40 -19.69 4.28
C SER A 158 -16.05 -20.35 3.06
N ASN A 159 -15.68 -19.94 1.84
CA ASN A 159 -16.19 -20.55 0.61
C ASN A 159 -15.34 -21.74 0.13
N LEU A 160 -14.20 -22.00 0.77
CA LEU A 160 -13.29 -23.12 0.45
C LEU A 160 -13.52 -24.34 1.37
N GLU A 161 -14.25 -24.16 2.47
CA GLU A 161 -14.66 -25.20 3.43
C GLU A 161 -16.02 -25.82 3.07
#